data_AF-A0A8J4WRY0-F1
#
_entry.id   AF-A0A8J4WRY0-F1
#
_cell.length_a   1.000
_cell.length_b   1.000
_cell.length_c   1.000
_cell.angle_alpha   90.00
_cell.angle_beta   90.00
_cell.angle_gamma   90.00
#
_symmetry.space_group_name_H-M   'P 1'
#
loop_
_entity.id
_entity.type
_entity.pdbx_description
1 polymer ?
#
loop_
_entity_poly.entity_id
_entity_poly.type
_entity_poly.pdbx_seq_one_letter_code
_entity_poly.pdbx_strand_id
1 'polypeptide(L)' 'FSVNIGHDRDSVALHLNPRFKYNKDRNVIVCNSNRHGWGKEQKEKHFPFQHDQTFK' A
#
# COMPACT_ATOMS: atom_id res chain seq x y z
N PHE A 1 0.83 6.72 3.77
CA PHE A 1 -0.11 7.15 2.71
C PHE A 1 -0.56 5.91 1.92
N SER A 2 -1.50 6.05 0.98
CA SER A 2 -1.78 5.00 -0.01
C SER A 2 -2.11 5.60 -1.37
N VAL A 3 -1.79 4.85 -2.43
CA VAL A 3 -2.16 5.16 -3.80
C VAL A 3 -3.02 4.01 -4.32
N ASN A 4 -4.21 4.33 -4.82
CA ASN A 4 -5.15 3.37 -5.36
C ASN A 4 -5.30 3.58 -6.87
N ILE A 5 -5.12 2.52 -7.65
CA ILE A 5 -5.36 2.50 -9.09
C ILE A 5 -6.45 1.46 -9.34
N GLY A 6 -7.57 1.87 -9.94
CA GLY A 6 -8.74 1.04 -10.13
C GLY A 6 -9.84 1.73 -10.92
N HIS A 7 -10.94 1.00 -11.14
CA HIS A 7 -12.13 1.55 -11.79
C HIS A 7 -12.96 2.39 -10.82
N ASP A 8 -13.10 1.92 -9.58
CA ASP A 8 -13.88 2.56 -8.53
C ASP A 8 -13.34 2.16 -7.14
N ARG A 9 -14.09 2.48 -6.08
CA ARG A 9 -13.67 2.23 -4.69
C ARG A 9 -13.70 0.74 -4.29
N ASP A 10 -14.51 -0.06 -4.96
CA ASP A 10 -14.71 -1.48 -4.69
C ASP A 10 -13.96 -2.39 -5.69
N SER A 11 -13.38 -1.78 -6.74
CA SER A 11 -12.57 -2.44 -7.77
C SER A 11 -11.21 -1.75 -7.94
N VAL A 12 -10.30 -2.00 -6.99
CA VAL A 12 -8.91 -1.52 -6.98
C VAL A 12 -7.97 -2.57 -7.54
N ALA A 13 -7.38 -2.32 -8.71
CA ALA A 13 -6.38 -3.20 -9.32
C ALA A 13 -5.05 -3.17 -8.54
N LEU A 14 -4.65 -2.00 -8.03
CA LEU A 14 -3.46 -1.84 -7.20
C LEU A 14 -3.73 -0.88 -6.04
N HIS A 15 -3.60 -1.39 -4.83
CA HIS A 15 -3.48 -0.62 -3.60
C HIS A 15 -2.03 -0.65 -3.13
N LEU A 16 -1.30 0.43 -3.36
CA LEU A 16 0.06 0.63 -2.87
C LEU A 16 0.00 1.37 -1.53
N ASN A 17 0.41 0.72 -0.45
CA ASN A 17 0.29 1.26 0.90
C ASN A 17 1.60 1.15 1.69
N PRO A 18 2.48 2.17 1.57
CA PRO A 18 3.64 2.30 2.45
C PRO A 18 3.21 2.55 3.90
N ARG A 19 3.58 1.61 4.78
CA ARG A 19 3.30 1.62 6.21
C ARG A 19 4.60 1.90 6.97
N PHE A 20 4.78 3.15 7.42
CA PHE A 20 5.84 3.51 8.37
C PHE A 20 5.66 2.76 9.69
N LYS A 21 4.45 2.79 10.24
CA LYS A 21 4.05 2.05 11.45
C LYS A 21 2.55 1.73 11.39
N TYR A 22 2.20 0.44 11.29
CA TYR A 22 0.81 -0.01 11.32
C TYR A 22 0.72 -1.45 11.85
N ASN A 23 -0.01 -1.68 12.94
CA ASN A 23 -0.03 -2.99 13.64
C ASN A 23 1.41 -3.51 13.89
N LYS A 24 1.77 -4.64 13.29
CA LYS A 24 3.11 -5.25 13.33
C LYS A 24 4.05 -4.79 12.21
N ASP A 25 3.52 -4.12 11.19
CA ASP A 25 4.32 -3.64 10.07
C ASP A 25 5.10 -2.38 10.47
N ARG A 26 6.39 -2.35 10.15
CA ARG A 26 7.32 -1.23 10.37
C ARG A 26 8.15 -1.06 9.11
N ASN A 27 8.03 0.10 8.46
CA ASN A 27 8.70 0.41 7.19
C ASN A 27 8.55 -0.73 6.17
N VAL A 28 7.29 -1.07 5.87
CA VAL A 28 6.92 -2.09 4.87
C VAL A 28 5.98 -1.47 3.86
N ILE A 29 6.20 -1.77 2.58
CA ILE A 29 5.23 -1.46 1.54
C ILE A 29 4.29 -2.65 1.42
N VAL A 30 2.99 -2.40 1.55
CA VAL A 30 1.96 -3.42 1.33
C VAL A 30 1.28 -3.13 0.01
N CYS A 31 1.30 -4.12 -0.89
CA CYS A 31 0.54 -4.13 -2.12
C CYS A 31 -0.64 -5.08 -1.98
N ASN A 32 -1.81 -4.70 -2.48
CA ASN A 32 -2.96 -5.58 -2.57
C ASN A 32 -3.83 -5.21 -3.77
N SER A 33 -4.83 -6.05 -4.07
CA SER A 33 -5.95 -5.73 -4.96
C SER A 33 -7.26 -5.86 -4.19
N ASN A 34 -8.30 -5.16 -4.65
CA ASN A 34 -9.65 -5.26 -4.13
C ASN A 34 -10.62 -5.49 -5.29
N ARG A 35 -11.37 -6.60 -5.24
CA ARG A 35 -12.47 -6.88 -6.17
C ARG A 35 -13.65 -7.40 -5.37
N HIS A 36 -14.44 -6.48 -4.83
CA HIS A 36 -15.51 -6.77 -3.85
C HIS A 36 -14.99 -7.39 -2.54
N GLY A 37 -13.77 -7.04 -2.16
CA GLY A 37 -13.06 -7.55 -1.00
C GLY A 37 -11.55 -7.50 -1.22
N TRP A 38 -10.81 -7.26 -0.13
CA TRP A 38 -9.35 -7.25 -0.17
C TRP A 38 -8.79 -8.66 -0.42
N GLY A 39 -7.84 -8.74 -1.35
CA GLY A 39 -7.09 -9.96 -1.63
C GLY A 39 -5.98 -10.24 -0.62
N LYS A 40 -5.05 -11.11 -1.02
CA LYS A 40 -3.85 -11.44 -0.23
C LYS A 40 -2.83 -10.31 -0.31
N GLU A 41 -2.40 -9.81 0.85
CA GLU A 41 -1.32 -8.82 0.93
C GLU A 41 0.01 -9.37 0.39
N GLN A 42 0.67 -8.60 -0.47
CA GLN A 42 2.09 -8.74 -0.81
C GLN A 42 2.88 -7.69 -0.03
N LYS A 43 3.98 -8.10 0.59
CA LYS A 43 4.81 -7.22 1.45
C LYS A 43 6.21 -7.09 0.89
N GLU A 44 6.65 -5.85 0.68
CA GLU A 44 8.01 -5.50 0.29
C GLU A 44 8.73 -4.81 1.46
N LYS A 45 9.93 -5.28 1.78
CA LYS A 45 10.75 -4.76 2.88
C LYS A 45 11.65 -3.61 2.44
N HIS A 46 11.91 -3.47 1.15
CA HIS A 46 12.58 -2.29 0.62
C HIS A 46 11.67 -1.06 0.76
N PHE A 47 12.06 -0.12 1.62
CA PHE A 47 11.21 1.02 2.01
C PHE A 47 11.93 2.35 1.80
N PRO A 48 11.90 2.91 0.57
CA PRO A 48 12.61 4.14 0.22
C PRO A 48 11.79 5.40 0.54
N PHE A 49 10.98 5.39 1.61
CA PHE A 49 10.18 6.55 2.03
C PHE A 49 10.69 7.10 3.36
N GLN A 50 10.73 8.42 3.47
CA GLN A 50 11.06 9.14 4.69
C GLN A 50 9.93 10.11 5.05
N HIS A 51 9.75 10.37 6.34
CA HIS A 51 8.83 11.41 6.79
C HIS A 51 9.29 12.77 6.27
N ASP A 52 8.33 13.63 5.91
CA ASP A 52 8.55 15.01 5.49
C ASP A 52 9.46 15.17 4.24
N GLN A 53 9.61 14.11 3.44
CA GLN A 53 10.33 14.14 2.17
C GLN A 53 9.41 13.84 0.98
N THR A 54 9.71 14.49 -0.14
CA THR A 54 9.07 14.19 -1.42
C THR A 54 9.58 12.86 -1.97
N PHE A 55 8.68 12.07 -2.55
CA PHE A 55 9.01 10.89 -3.35
C PHE A 55 8.46 11.08 -4.77
N LYS A 56 8.97 10.29 -5.72
CA LYS A 56 8.54 10.27 -7.11
C LYS A 56 8.14 8.86 -7.51
#